data_AF-A0A7C6BQB0-F1
#
_entry.id   AF-A0A7C6BQB0-F1
#
_cell.length_a   1.000
_cell.length_b   1.000
_cell.length_c   1.000
_cell.angle_alpha   90.00
_cell.angle_beta   90.00
_cell.angle_gamma   90.00
#
_symmetry.space_group_name_H-M   'P 1'
#
loop_
_entity.id
_entity.type
_entity.pdbx_description
1 polymer ?
#
loop_
_entity_poly.entity_id
_entity_poly.type
_entity_poly.pdbx_seq_one_letter_code
_entity_poly.pdbx_strand_id
1 'polypeptide(L)'
;MRTPVEAAQYALNLLKNEKVDEAAISASLSTLNELTAQENELNLLRTTHNTTLSLQVIKNQKRGTLSINSWDDEAIKQAVNDCLLACASSEADEHWALSKEAIKRKVSDPTPLDLDSMINRTKELVAQISKDYPNVHIENVVTVHKESQSCYLNTNDVRFDTDSACYDVHLSFLGKRGDKTSGFIYTGTRTKSLDTPFIELANFRQELEAAQKLIDAQPMEEKFVGTVLFSPMCFTQMLYSALGNFVSDSSLIEGISRWKDKLGQKVASESLTVHFSVSDPRLVQKEVCTPEGFESKDFTLIKNGVLNSFMLSLYAANKTGHQRALNNGGGLIIPGGDTPYSDVIKNIDKGILVGYFSGGQPSPSGEFSGVAKNSFLIENGEIKSPLTETMMSGNLIDALQNIVAISKEAVEDGASVVPWIAINGITISGK
;
A
#
# COMPACT_ATOMS: atom_id res chain seq x y z
N MET A 1 -22.87 -4.74 23.47
CA MET A 1 -21.98 -3.74 22.85
C MET A 1 -22.65 -3.30 21.56
N ARG A 2 -22.66 -2.00 21.23
CA ARG A 2 -23.26 -1.52 19.98
C ARG A 2 -22.56 -2.17 18.78
N THR A 3 -23.29 -2.43 17.71
CA THR A 3 -22.73 -2.72 16.40
C THR A 3 -22.13 -1.45 15.78
N PRO A 4 -21.24 -1.54 14.77
CA PRO A 4 -20.76 -0.36 14.05
C PRO A 4 -21.90 0.53 13.54
N VAL A 5 -22.97 -0.08 13.01
CA VAL A 5 -24.15 0.64 12.51
C VAL A 5 -24.85 1.43 13.63
N GLU A 6 -25.09 0.79 14.79
CA GLU A 6 -25.76 1.44 15.92
C GLU A 6 -24.92 2.60 16.48
N ALA A 7 -23.60 2.40 16.61
CA ALA A 7 -22.69 3.44 17.09
C ALA A 7 -22.65 4.64 16.13
N ALA A 8 -22.48 4.38 14.83
CA ALA A 8 -22.43 5.42 13.81
C ALA A 8 -23.76 6.19 13.72
N GLN A 9 -24.89 5.48 13.74
CA GLN A 9 -26.22 6.10 13.66
C GLN A 9 -26.53 6.95 14.90
N TYR A 10 -26.13 6.50 16.09
CA TYR A 10 -26.30 7.28 17.32
C TYR A 10 -25.51 8.59 17.26
N ALA A 11 -24.24 8.54 16.86
CA ALA A 11 -23.42 9.74 16.72
C ALA A 11 -23.97 10.71 15.65
N LEU A 12 -24.42 10.20 14.50
CA LEU A 12 -25.03 11.05 13.46
C LEU A 12 -26.31 11.73 13.95
N ASN A 13 -27.15 11.02 14.72
CA ASN A 13 -28.39 11.59 15.26
C ASN A 13 -28.10 12.73 16.26
N LEU A 14 -27.07 12.60 17.09
CA LEU A 14 -26.62 13.68 17.97
C LEU A 14 -26.18 14.91 17.17
N LEU A 15 -25.37 14.72 16.12
CA LEU A 15 -24.91 15.80 15.26
C LEU A 15 -26.04 16.49 14.49
N LYS A 16 -27.07 15.75 14.04
CA LYS A 16 -28.26 16.32 13.41
C LYS A 16 -29.01 17.27 14.33
N ASN A 17 -29.07 16.99 15.63
CA ASN A 17 -29.70 17.89 16.61
C ASN A 17 -28.94 19.21 16.78
N GLU A 18 -27.63 19.21 16.52
CA GLU A 18 -26.73 20.37 16.61
C GLU A 18 -26.75 21.27 15.36
N LYS A 19 -27.63 20.99 14.38
CA LYS A 19 -27.81 21.76 13.15
C LYS A 19 -26.48 22.00 12.42
N VAL A 20 -25.68 20.95 12.25
CA VAL A 20 -24.49 20.96 11.39
C VAL A 20 -24.91 20.99 9.91
N ASP A 21 -24.06 21.51 9.03
CA ASP A 21 -24.37 21.56 7.60
C ASP A 21 -24.20 20.18 6.98
N GLU A 22 -23.05 19.55 7.23
CA GLU A 22 -22.77 18.18 6.80
C GLU A 22 -22.00 17.43 7.90
N ALA A 23 -22.20 16.12 8.02
CA ALA A 23 -21.39 15.28 8.88
C ALA A 23 -21.26 13.86 8.34
N ALA A 24 -20.12 13.22 8.58
CA ALA A 24 -19.86 11.82 8.29
C ALA A 24 -19.37 11.11 9.55
N ILE A 25 -19.80 9.85 9.70
CA ILE A 25 -19.40 8.97 10.78
C ILE A 25 -18.92 7.66 10.18
N SER A 26 -17.75 7.21 10.63
CA SER A 26 -17.25 5.86 10.36
C SER A 26 -17.09 5.13 11.68
N ALA A 27 -17.66 3.94 11.80
CA ALA A 27 -17.46 3.05 12.93
C ALA A 27 -16.91 1.73 12.43
N SER A 28 -15.92 1.16 13.13
CA SER A 28 -15.38 -0.15 12.80
C SER A 28 -15.10 -0.97 14.05
N LEU A 29 -15.42 -2.25 13.98
CA LEU A 29 -14.99 -3.29 14.90
C LEU A 29 -14.09 -4.25 14.12
N SER A 30 -12.94 -4.61 14.67
CA SER A 30 -12.10 -5.66 14.11
C SER A 30 -11.64 -6.64 15.17
N THR A 31 -11.62 -7.91 14.82
CA THR A 31 -11.00 -8.98 15.61
C THR A 31 -9.76 -9.47 14.88
N LEU A 32 -8.62 -9.44 15.55
CA LEU A 32 -7.34 -9.92 15.04
C LEU A 32 -6.97 -11.18 15.82
N ASN A 33 -6.86 -12.31 15.13
CA ASN A 33 -6.27 -13.53 15.67
C ASN A 33 -4.87 -13.66 15.11
N GLU A 34 -3.88 -13.28 15.92
CA GLU A 34 -2.48 -13.17 15.56
C GLU A 34 -1.70 -14.35 16.11
N LEU A 35 -0.98 -15.03 15.22
CA LEU A 35 0.00 -16.04 15.52
C LEU A 35 1.38 -15.53 15.13
N THR A 36 2.33 -15.56 16.06
CA THR A 36 3.73 -15.22 15.77
C THR A 36 4.64 -16.42 15.94
N ALA A 37 5.65 -16.50 15.07
CA ALA A 37 6.76 -17.43 15.19
C ALA A 37 8.09 -16.67 15.15
N GLN A 38 9.00 -16.99 16.06
CA GLN A 38 10.34 -16.40 16.16
C GLN A 38 11.34 -17.53 16.38
N GLU A 39 12.55 -17.42 15.80
CA GLU A 39 13.62 -18.41 15.96
C GLU A 39 13.19 -19.87 15.69
N ASN A 40 12.26 -20.05 14.73
CA ASN A 40 11.65 -21.32 14.34
C ASN A 40 10.64 -21.95 15.32
N GLU A 41 10.23 -21.23 16.37
CA GLU A 41 9.21 -21.68 17.31
C GLU A 41 8.00 -20.74 17.32
N LEU A 42 6.80 -21.30 17.54
CA LEU A 42 5.62 -20.48 17.79
C LEU A 42 5.74 -19.82 19.15
N ASN A 43 5.58 -18.50 19.19
CA ASN A 43 5.81 -17.71 20.39
C ASN A 43 4.49 -17.20 21.01
N LEU A 44 3.60 -16.65 20.18
CA LEU A 44 2.38 -15.99 20.66
C LEU A 44 1.16 -16.40 19.84
N LEU A 45 0.06 -16.72 20.52
CA LEU A 45 -1.28 -16.68 19.96
C LEU A 45 -2.10 -15.66 20.75
N ARG A 46 -2.58 -14.62 20.07
CA ARG A 46 -3.30 -13.50 20.69
C ARG A 46 -4.53 -13.14 19.89
N THR A 47 -5.65 -12.98 20.59
CA THR A 47 -6.84 -12.32 20.04
C THR A 47 -6.90 -10.88 20.54
N THR A 48 -7.08 -9.92 19.63
CA THR A 48 -7.27 -8.50 19.96
C THR A 48 -8.55 -8.01 19.32
N HIS A 49 -9.32 -7.22 20.06
CA HIS A 49 -10.49 -6.52 19.54
C HIS A 49 -10.18 -5.03 19.48
N ASN A 50 -10.34 -4.44 18.30
CA ASN A 50 -10.20 -3.00 18.10
C ASN A 50 -11.53 -2.41 17.70
N THR A 51 -11.87 -1.31 18.35
CA THR A 51 -13.08 -0.55 18.10
C THR A 51 -12.67 0.88 17.74
N THR A 52 -13.31 1.48 16.75
CA THR A 52 -13.06 2.85 16.34
C THR A 52 -14.37 3.54 15.98
N LEU A 53 -14.50 4.81 16.36
CA LEU A 53 -15.53 5.73 15.88
C LEU A 53 -14.84 7.02 15.45
N SER A 54 -14.97 7.37 14.18
CA SER A 54 -14.44 8.60 13.59
C SER A 54 -15.60 9.49 13.17
N LEU A 55 -15.52 10.76 13.54
CA LEU A 55 -16.49 11.80 13.25
C LEU A 55 -15.83 12.86 12.39
N GLN A 56 -16.53 13.31 11.36
CA GLN A 56 -16.22 14.51 10.59
C GLN A 56 -17.44 15.41 10.56
N VAL A 57 -17.26 16.68 10.90
CA VAL A 57 -18.31 17.69 10.90
C VAL A 57 -17.89 18.86 10.03
N ILE A 58 -18.84 19.38 9.25
CA ILE A 58 -18.73 20.63 8.52
C ILE A 58 -19.87 21.54 9.01
N LYS A 59 -19.50 22.73 9.50
CA LYS A 59 -20.47 23.75 9.94
C LYS A 59 -19.91 25.15 9.69
N ASN A 60 -20.68 26.00 9.02
CA ASN A 60 -20.27 27.34 8.59
C ASN A 60 -18.94 27.32 7.81
N GLN A 61 -18.80 26.36 6.87
CA GLN A 61 -17.58 26.12 6.09
C GLN A 61 -16.34 25.75 6.92
N LYS A 62 -16.47 25.50 8.22
CA LYS A 62 -15.37 25.01 9.05
C LYS A 62 -15.45 23.50 9.16
N ARG A 63 -14.30 22.83 9.28
CA ARG A 63 -14.21 21.38 9.41
C ARG A 63 -13.66 20.98 10.78
N GLY A 64 -14.30 20.01 11.42
CA GLY A 64 -13.80 19.31 12.60
C GLY A 64 -13.72 17.81 12.36
N THR A 65 -12.70 17.16 12.90
CA THR A 65 -12.56 15.70 12.88
C THR A 65 -12.12 15.20 14.24
N LEU A 66 -12.64 14.04 14.66
CA LEU A 66 -12.24 13.39 15.89
C LEU A 66 -12.34 11.87 15.73
N SER A 67 -11.48 11.11 16.41
CA SER A 67 -11.60 9.65 16.50
C SER A 67 -11.46 9.19 17.95
N ILE A 68 -12.29 8.22 18.34
CA ILE A 68 -12.25 7.55 19.66
C ILE A 68 -12.31 6.03 19.50
N ASN A 69 -11.98 5.29 20.55
CA ASN A 69 -11.98 3.82 20.58
C ASN A 69 -13.01 3.21 21.54
N SER A 70 -13.95 4.01 22.06
CA SER A 70 -15.11 3.54 22.84
C SER A 70 -16.42 3.93 22.16
N TRP A 71 -17.45 3.08 22.33
CA TRP A 71 -18.81 3.31 21.82
C TRP A 71 -19.84 3.50 22.93
N ASP A 72 -19.39 3.76 24.16
CA ASP A 72 -20.29 4.06 25.27
C ASP A 72 -20.99 5.40 25.04
N ASP A 73 -22.24 5.52 25.50
CA ASP A 73 -23.08 6.70 25.27
C ASP A 73 -22.38 8.01 25.66
N GLU A 74 -21.77 8.05 26.84
CA GLU A 74 -21.04 9.24 27.33
C GLU A 74 -19.79 9.54 26.50
N ALA A 75 -19.05 8.51 26.07
CA ALA A 75 -17.89 8.69 25.21
C ALA A 75 -18.27 9.27 23.85
N ILE A 76 -19.38 8.81 23.26
CA ILE A 76 -19.87 9.33 21.97
C ILE A 76 -20.40 10.76 22.12
N LYS A 77 -21.16 11.07 23.17
CA LYS A 77 -21.62 12.44 23.43
C LYS A 77 -20.43 13.40 23.59
N GLN A 78 -19.42 13.00 24.36
CA GLN A 78 -18.21 13.79 24.54
C GLN A 78 -17.48 13.98 23.22
N ALA A 79 -17.33 12.92 22.42
CA ALA A 79 -16.70 13.00 21.10
C ALA A 79 -17.44 13.93 20.13
N VAL A 80 -18.78 13.92 20.15
CA VAL A 80 -19.58 14.87 19.36
C VAL A 80 -19.28 16.30 19.78
N ASN A 81 -19.28 16.60 21.09
CA ASN A 81 -18.97 17.92 21.61
C ASN A 81 -17.55 18.37 21.23
N ASP A 82 -16.56 17.52 21.42
CA ASP A 82 -15.16 17.83 21.10
C ASP A 82 -14.94 18.02 19.60
N CYS A 83 -15.61 17.23 18.76
CA CYS A 83 -15.57 17.39 17.31
C CYS A 83 -16.20 18.73 16.87
N LEU A 84 -17.29 19.16 17.51
CA LEU A 84 -17.91 20.47 17.26
C LEU A 84 -17.03 21.62 17.74
N LEU A 85 -16.33 21.49 18.86
CA LEU A 85 -15.35 22.47 19.34
C LEU A 85 -14.16 22.60 18.37
N ALA A 86 -13.64 21.46 17.90
CA ALA A 86 -12.60 21.43 16.87
C ALA A 86 -13.09 22.10 15.58
N CYS A 87 -14.32 21.82 15.15
CA CYS A 87 -14.97 22.46 14.01
C CYS A 87 -15.12 23.98 14.21
N ALA A 88 -15.53 24.44 15.38
CA ALA A 88 -15.69 25.88 15.64
C ALA A 88 -14.34 26.63 15.63
N SER A 89 -13.26 25.94 16.01
CA SER A 89 -11.91 26.50 16.16
C SER A 89 -11.10 26.50 14.85
N SER A 90 -11.53 25.78 13.82
CA SER A 90 -10.84 25.75 12.53
C SER A 90 -11.16 26.96 11.65
N GLU A 91 -10.37 27.14 10.60
CA GLU A 91 -10.59 28.17 9.59
C GLU A 91 -11.73 27.76 8.65
N ALA A 92 -12.49 28.75 8.19
CA ALA A 92 -13.54 28.54 7.21
C ALA A 92 -12.92 28.37 5.82
N ASP A 93 -13.36 27.34 5.10
CA ASP A 93 -12.97 27.07 3.72
C ASP A 93 -14.18 26.48 2.97
N GLU A 94 -14.63 27.17 1.92
CA GLU A 94 -15.82 26.80 1.15
C GLU A 94 -15.67 25.48 0.38
N HIS A 95 -14.45 24.95 0.25
CA HIS A 95 -14.17 23.72 -0.50
C HIS A 95 -14.44 22.45 0.31
N TRP A 96 -14.71 22.55 1.61
CA TRP A 96 -15.11 21.39 2.42
C TRP A 96 -16.49 20.90 2.02
N ALA A 97 -16.59 19.61 1.70
CA ALA A 97 -17.85 18.96 1.36
C ALA A 97 -17.78 17.44 1.64
N LEU A 98 -18.94 16.80 1.68
CA LEU A 98 -19.10 15.35 1.64
C LEU A 98 -19.90 14.94 0.39
N SER A 99 -19.91 13.64 0.10
CA SER A 99 -20.75 13.06 -0.94
C SER A 99 -22.23 13.35 -0.68
N LYS A 100 -22.91 13.78 -1.74
CA LYS A 100 -24.37 14.01 -1.79
C LYS A 100 -25.10 12.92 -2.59
N GLU A 101 -24.37 11.89 -3.03
CA GLU A 101 -24.90 10.77 -3.80
C GLU A 101 -25.63 9.80 -2.87
N ALA A 102 -26.91 10.05 -2.59
CA ALA A 102 -27.69 9.19 -1.71
C ALA A 102 -27.65 7.71 -2.16
N ILE A 103 -26.94 6.89 -1.39
CA ILE A 103 -26.69 5.48 -1.69
C ILE A 103 -26.65 4.70 -0.38
N LYS A 104 -27.22 3.49 -0.39
CA LYS A 104 -27.13 2.56 0.74
C LYS A 104 -26.66 1.23 0.19
N ARG A 105 -25.44 0.82 0.53
CA ARG A 105 -24.84 -0.42 0.05
C ARG A 105 -24.31 -1.24 1.21
N LYS A 106 -24.52 -2.56 1.13
CA LYS A 106 -23.90 -3.53 2.03
C LYS A 106 -22.99 -4.42 1.20
N VAL A 107 -21.74 -4.56 1.63
CA VAL A 107 -20.74 -5.46 1.05
C VAL A 107 -20.34 -6.46 2.12
N SER A 108 -20.49 -7.75 1.84
CA SER A 108 -20.12 -8.81 2.76
C SER A 108 -19.27 -9.81 2.00
N ASP A 109 -18.06 -10.04 2.51
CA ASP A 109 -17.03 -10.87 1.94
C ASP A 109 -16.25 -11.57 3.06
N PRO A 110 -16.95 -12.37 3.89
CA PRO A 110 -16.36 -12.98 5.08
C PRO A 110 -15.46 -14.15 4.68
N THR A 111 -14.44 -14.36 5.49
CA THR A 111 -13.59 -15.56 5.46
C THR A 111 -13.52 -16.07 6.90
N PRO A 112 -14.26 -17.12 7.29
CA PRO A 112 -14.25 -17.62 8.66
C PRO A 112 -12.84 -17.98 9.13
N LEU A 113 -12.58 -17.79 10.41
CA LEU A 113 -11.34 -18.25 11.03
C LEU A 113 -11.31 -19.79 11.01
N ASP A 114 -10.27 -20.34 10.38
CA ASP A 114 -9.83 -21.72 10.56
C ASP A 114 -8.49 -21.69 11.31
N LEU A 115 -8.58 -21.70 12.64
CA LEU A 115 -7.44 -21.54 13.53
C LEU A 115 -6.44 -22.69 13.38
N ASP A 116 -6.92 -23.93 13.25
CA ASP A 116 -6.08 -25.11 13.13
C ASP A 116 -5.29 -25.08 11.81
N SER A 117 -5.96 -24.79 10.70
CA SER A 117 -5.28 -24.63 9.41
C SER A 117 -4.31 -23.46 9.41
N MET A 118 -4.67 -22.33 10.03
CA MET A 118 -3.78 -21.18 10.16
C MET A 118 -2.50 -21.55 10.92
N ILE A 119 -2.63 -22.20 12.08
CA ILE A 119 -1.49 -22.68 12.87
C ILE A 119 -0.64 -23.67 12.07
N ASN A 120 -1.28 -24.61 11.37
CA ASN A 120 -0.59 -25.63 10.59
C ASN A 120 0.19 -25.01 9.42
N ARG A 121 -0.38 -24.04 8.70
CA ARG A 121 0.31 -23.35 7.59
C ARG A 121 1.46 -22.47 8.06
N THR A 122 1.32 -21.81 9.21
CA THR A 122 2.43 -21.04 9.80
C THR A 122 3.57 -21.96 10.23
N LYS A 123 3.26 -23.09 10.89
CA LYS A 123 4.27 -24.12 11.25
C LYS A 123 4.94 -24.73 10.02
N GLU A 124 4.15 -25.03 8.99
CA GLU A 124 4.65 -25.55 7.72
C GLU A 124 5.62 -24.57 7.08
N LEU A 125 5.28 -23.28 7.00
CA LEU A 125 6.15 -22.24 6.46
C LEU A 125 7.49 -22.20 7.19
N VAL A 126 7.46 -22.16 8.53
CA VAL A 126 8.68 -22.15 9.36
C VAL A 126 9.53 -23.41 9.10
N ALA A 127 8.92 -24.60 9.14
CA ALA A 127 9.62 -25.86 8.95
C ALA A 127 10.22 -25.99 7.53
N GLN A 128 9.49 -25.54 6.51
CA GLN A 128 9.97 -25.54 5.12
C GLN A 128 11.12 -24.55 4.94
N ILE A 129 11.05 -23.35 5.53
CA ILE A 129 12.17 -22.40 5.50
C ILE A 129 13.42 -23.02 6.13
N SER A 130 13.30 -23.60 7.34
CA SER A 130 14.43 -24.23 8.02
C SER A 130 15.05 -25.38 7.21
N LYS A 131 14.23 -26.14 6.48
CA LYS A 131 14.66 -27.30 5.69
C LYS A 131 15.30 -26.90 4.36
N ASP A 132 14.64 -26.04 3.60
CA ASP A 132 14.98 -25.76 2.20
C ASP A 132 15.95 -24.57 2.07
N TYR A 133 16.02 -23.71 3.10
CA TYR A 133 16.83 -22.48 3.13
C TYR A 133 17.72 -22.43 4.40
N PRO A 134 18.71 -23.32 4.54
CA PRO A 134 19.47 -23.51 5.78
C PRO A 134 20.29 -22.30 6.24
N ASN A 135 20.55 -21.34 5.35
CA ASN A 135 21.21 -20.08 5.71
C ASN A 135 20.22 -18.92 5.91
N VAL A 136 18.91 -19.16 5.97
CA VAL A 136 17.92 -18.15 6.33
C VAL A 136 17.67 -18.23 7.84
N HIS A 137 17.78 -17.08 8.49
CA HIS A 137 17.38 -16.89 9.88
C HIS A 137 16.05 -16.12 9.91
N ILE A 138 15.01 -16.77 10.42
CA ILE A 138 13.69 -16.16 10.59
C ILE A 138 13.73 -15.27 11.82
N GLU A 139 13.50 -13.98 11.61
CA GLU A 139 13.36 -13.01 12.70
C GLU A 139 11.94 -13.03 13.24
N ASN A 140 10.96 -13.02 12.35
CA ASN A 140 9.55 -13.03 12.71
C ASN A 140 8.68 -13.53 11.56
N VAL A 141 7.73 -14.41 11.88
CA VAL A 141 6.57 -14.72 11.04
C VAL A 141 5.35 -14.22 11.79
N VAL A 142 4.53 -13.40 11.17
CA VAL A 142 3.27 -12.92 11.74
C VAL A 142 2.14 -13.33 10.81
N THR A 143 1.30 -14.25 11.26
CA THR A 143 0.08 -14.66 10.56
C THR A 143 -1.12 -14.12 11.32
N VAL A 144 -1.95 -13.32 10.65
CA VAL A 144 -3.11 -12.68 11.25
C VAL A 144 -4.35 -13.04 10.47
N HIS A 145 -5.33 -13.65 11.13
CA HIS A 145 -6.70 -13.61 10.63
C HIS A 145 -7.34 -12.31 11.13
N LYS A 146 -7.75 -11.45 10.18
CA LYS A 146 -8.39 -10.17 10.45
C LYS A 146 -9.82 -10.24 9.99
N GLU A 147 -10.75 -10.17 10.95
CA GLU A 147 -12.17 -9.92 10.70
C GLU A 147 -12.48 -8.45 10.97
N SER A 148 -13.28 -7.83 10.10
CA SER A 148 -13.68 -6.43 10.25
C SER A 148 -15.11 -6.20 9.81
N GLN A 149 -15.87 -5.58 10.70
CA GLN A 149 -17.20 -5.01 10.44
C GLN A 149 -17.10 -3.50 10.52
N SER A 150 -17.63 -2.80 9.52
CA SER A 150 -17.64 -1.34 9.53
C SER A 150 -18.93 -0.75 8.97
N CYS A 151 -19.18 0.50 9.34
CA CYS A 151 -20.28 1.30 8.82
C CYS A 151 -19.78 2.73 8.60
N TYR A 152 -19.88 3.20 7.36
CA TYR A 152 -19.81 4.62 7.02
C TYR A 152 -21.22 5.15 6.80
N LEU A 153 -21.53 6.34 7.31
CA LEU A 153 -22.74 7.07 6.96
C LEU A 153 -22.53 8.58 7.04
N ASN A 154 -23.32 9.35 6.27
CA ASN A 154 -23.28 10.80 6.33
C ASN A 154 -24.68 11.44 6.39
N THR A 155 -24.74 12.76 6.56
CA THR A 155 -25.99 13.55 6.63
C THR A 155 -26.81 13.54 5.34
N ASN A 156 -26.21 13.18 4.21
CA ASN A 156 -26.81 13.19 2.87
C ASN A 156 -27.37 11.81 2.45
N ASP A 157 -27.76 10.99 3.44
CA ASP A 157 -28.30 9.63 3.23
C ASP A 157 -27.36 8.64 2.51
N VAL A 158 -26.04 8.89 2.56
CA VAL A 158 -25.01 7.91 2.18
C VAL A 158 -24.80 6.91 3.30
N ARG A 159 -24.72 5.61 2.96
CA ARG A 159 -24.35 4.54 3.89
C ARG A 159 -23.64 3.38 3.19
N PHE A 160 -22.53 2.94 3.77
CA PHE A 160 -21.81 1.73 3.39
C PHE A 160 -21.60 0.85 4.62
N ASP A 161 -22.15 -0.35 4.59
CA ASP A 161 -21.91 -1.38 5.60
C ASP A 161 -20.95 -2.41 5.01
N THR A 162 -19.85 -2.71 5.70
CA THR A 162 -18.88 -3.70 5.24
C THR A 162 -18.68 -4.80 6.28
N ASP A 163 -18.54 -6.02 5.80
CA ASP A 163 -18.15 -7.18 6.59
C ASP A 163 -17.13 -7.95 5.76
N SER A 164 -15.91 -8.13 6.28
CA SER A 164 -14.83 -8.76 5.53
C SER A 164 -13.87 -9.46 6.46
N ALA A 165 -13.26 -10.54 5.97
CA ALA A 165 -12.12 -11.13 6.66
C ALA A 165 -11.09 -11.71 5.68
N CYS A 166 -9.84 -11.79 6.12
CA CYS A 166 -8.76 -12.42 5.39
C CYS A 166 -7.63 -12.85 6.32
N TYR A 167 -6.65 -13.54 5.76
CA TYR A 167 -5.37 -13.84 6.38
C TYR A 167 -4.29 -12.92 5.80
N ASP A 168 -3.56 -12.23 6.67
CA ASP A 168 -2.31 -11.54 6.33
C ASP A 168 -1.15 -12.40 6.84
N VAL A 169 -0.14 -12.63 6.00
CA VAL A 169 1.08 -13.36 6.36
C VAL A 169 2.27 -12.45 6.08
N HIS A 170 3.03 -12.12 7.12
CA HIS A 170 4.22 -11.28 7.03
C HIS A 170 5.43 -12.05 7.51
N LEU A 171 6.51 -11.94 6.74
CA LEU A 171 7.78 -12.60 7.02
C LEU A 171 8.90 -11.55 7.06
N SER A 172 9.66 -11.56 8.16
CA SER A 172 10.90 -10.82 8.33
C SER A 172 12.03 -11.80 8.60
N PHE A 173 13.12 -11.69 7.84
CA PHE A 173 14.22 -12.64 7.90
C PHE A 173 15.51 -12.03 7.33
N LEU A 174 16.62 -12.73 7.54
CA LEU A 174 17.91 -12.41 6.95
C LEU A 174 18.66 -13.68 6.57
N GLY A 175 19.63 -13.55 5.67
CA GLY A 175 20.63 -14.58 5.43
C GLY A 175 21.71 -14.54 6.51
N LYS A 176 22.10 -15.69 7.05
CA LYS A 176 23.18 -15.83 8.04
C LYS A 176 24.02 -17.08 7.78
N ARG A 177 25.34 -16.92 7.74
CA ARG A 177 26.30 -18.04 7.68
C ARG A 177 27.55 -17.73 8.49
N GLY A 178 27.70 -18.41 9.63
CA GLY A 178 28.70 -18.04 10.64
C GLY A 178 28.44 -16.62 11.15
N ASP A 179 29.47 -15.77 11.13
CA ASP A 179 29.38 -14.37 11.57
C ASP A 179 28.91 -13.40 10.46
N LYS A 180 28.70 -13.89 9.23
CA LYS A 180 28.19 -13.06 8.12
C LYS A 180 26.67 -13.01 8.13
N THR A 181 26.11 -11.81 7.95
CA THR A 181 24.67 -11.58 7.79
C THR A 181 24.37 -10.70 6.58
N SER A 182 23.21 -10.93 5.95
CA SER A 182 22.63 -9.96 5.01
C SER A 182 21.94 -8.81 5.77
N GLY A 183 21.38 -7.85 5.02
CA GLY A 183 20.33 -6.98 5.54
C GLY A 183 19.01 -7.73 5.76
N PHE A 184 18.08 -7.12 6.50
CA PHE A 184 16.73 -7.65 6.68
C PHE A 184 15.94 -7.61 5.36
N ILE A 185 15.17 -8.67 5.14
CA ILE A 185 14.18 -8.78 4.07
C ILE A 185 12.81 -8.87 4.70
N TYR A 186 11.87 -8.09 4.14
CA TYR A 186 10.47 -8.10 4.51
C TYR A 186 9.65 -8.48 3.28
N THR A 187 8.77 -9.46 3.44
CA THR A 187 7.77 -9.80 2.42
C THR A 187 6.46 -10.16 3.10
N GLY A 188 5.36 -10.05 2.36
CA GLY A 188 4.06 -10.38 2.88
C GLY A 188 3.06 -10.65 1.77
N THR A 189 1.95 -11.26 2.17
CA THR A 189 0.84 -11.57 1.29
C THR A 189 -0.45 -11.54 2.08
N ARG A 190 -1.54 -11.29 1.38
CA ARG A 190 -2.90 -11.40 1.86
C ARG A 190 -3.62 -12.48 1.07
N THR A 191 -4.33 -13.36 1.76
CA THR A 191 -5.09 -14.45 1.15
C THR A 191 -6.42 -14.69 1.87
N LYS A 192 -7.39 -15.29 1.16
CA LYS A 192 -8.62 -15.84 1.75
C LYS A 192 -8.60 -17.36 1.91
N SER A 193 -7.63 -18.02 1.30
CA SER A 193 -7.49 -19.47 1.31
C SER A 193 -6.21 -19.88 2.03
N LEU A 194 -6.33 -20.98 2.78
CA LEU A 194 -5.23 -21.69 3.43
C LEU A 194 -4.91 -23.01 2.70
N ASP A 195 -5.44 -23.22 1.50
CA ASP A 195 -5.24 -24.46 0.71
C ASP A 195 -3.84 -24.52 0.10
N THR A 196 -3.28 -23.35 -0.20
CA THR A 196 -1.93 -23.21 -0.75
C THR A 196 -0.92 -22.99 0.39
N PRO A 197 0.21 -23.71 0.42
CA PRO A 197 1.28 -23.43 1.37
C PRO A 197 1.74 -21.98 1.26
N PHE A 198 1.93 -21.30 2.39
CA PHE A 198 2.31 -19.87 2.39
C PHE A 198 3.62 -19.59 1.64
N ILE A 199 4.55 -20.55 1.59
CA ILE A 199 5.81 -20.38 0.88
C ILE A 199 5.62 -20.19 -0.64
N GLU A 200 4.50 -20.65 -1.21
CA GLU A 200 4.18 -20.52 -2.63
C GLU A 200 3.46 -19.21 -2.98
N LEU A 201 3.10 -18.40 -1.97
CA LEU A 201 2.37 -17.16 -2.18
C LEU A 201 3.32 -16.00 -2.50
N ALA A 202 2.80 -15.03 -3.26
CA ALA A 202 3.53 -13.85 -3.71
C ALA A 202 4.91 -14.22 -4.31
N ASN A 203 6.00 -13.74 -3.71
CA ASN A 203 7.37 -14.04 -4.12
C ASN A 203 8.23 -14.65 -3.00
N PHE A 204 7.61 -15.33 -2.03
CA PHE A 204 8.31 -15.81 -0.82
C PHE A 204 9.54 -16.66 -1.15
N ARG A 205 9.42 -17.65 -2.06
CA ARG A 205 10.58 -18.45 -2.50
C ARG A 205 11.72 -17.61 -3.04
N GLN A 206 11.43 -16.66 -3.92
CA GLN A 206 12.44 -15.80 -4.54
C GLN A 206 13.17 -14.94 -3.51
N GLU A 207 12.46 -14.38 -2.54
CA GLU A 207 13.07 -13.56 -1.48
C GLU A 207 13.90 -14.42 -0.50
N LEU A 208 13.46 -15.64 -0.20
CA LEU A 208 14.22 -16.61 0.60
C LEU A 208 15.51 -17.06 -0.11
N GLU A 209 15.46 -17.30 -1.41
CA GLU A 209 16.65 -17.57 -2.23
C GLU A 209 17.61 -16.37 -2.26
N ALA A 210 17.07 -15.16 -2.38
CA ALA A 210 17.85 -13.93 -2.40
C ALA A 210 18.60 -13.74 -1.06
N ALA A 211 17.94 -13.94 0.09
CA ALA A 211 18.58 -13.84 1.40
C ALA A 211 19.83 -14.70 1.53
N GLN A 212 19.79 -15.96 1.08
CA GLN A 212 20.95 -16.85 1.17
C GLN A 212 22.14 -16.34 0.34
N LYS A 213 21.87 -15.73 -0.82
CA LYS A 213 22.92 -15.16 -1.68
C LYS A 213 23.48 -13.86 -1.09
N LEU A 214 22.63 -13.01 -0.53
CA LEU A 214 23.00 -11.69 0.02
C LEU A 214 23.99 -11.76 1.20
N ILE A 215 24.20 -12.93 1.80
CA ILE A 215 25.21 -13.17 2.84
C ILE A 215 26.62 -12.82 2.36
N ASP A 216 26.89 -13.04 1.07
CA ASP A 216 28.21 -12.82 0.46
C ASP A 216 28.27 -11.50 -0.32
N ALA A 217 27.40 -10.54 0.00
CA ALA A 217 27.39 -9.21 -0.58
C ALA A 217 28.79 -8.59 -0.61
N GLN A 218 29.17 -8.05 -1.77
CA GLN A 218 30.45 -7.38 -1.99
C GLN A 218 30.24 -5.90 -2.28
N PRO A 219 31.17 -5.02 -1.89
CA PRO A 219 31.14 -3.64 -2.33
C PRO A 219 31.30 -3.56 -3.84
N MET A 220 30.62 -2.59 -4.43
CA MET A 220 30.89 -2.14 -5.77
C MET A 220 31.82 -0.92 -5.68
N GLU A 221 32.87 -0.85 -6.48
CA GLU A 221 33.76 0.33 -6.51
C GLU A 221 33.39 1.31 -7.62
N GLU A 222 32.67 0.84 -8.63
CA GLU A 222 32.37 1.62 -9.81
C GLU A 222 31.20 2.59 -9.60
N LYS A 223 31.28 3.73 -10.29
CA LYS A 223 30.15 4.63 -10.50
C LYS A 223 29.79 4.62 -11.98
N PHE A 224 28.53 4.32 -12.28
CA PHE A 224 28.02 4.34 -13.64
C PHE A 224 26.55 4.77 -13.68
N VAL A 225 26.09 5.15 -14.86
CA VAL A 225 24.66 5.33 -15.13
C VAL A 225 24.20 4.09 -15.89
N GLY A 226 23.20 3.38 -15.36
CA GLY A 226 22.82 2.09 -15.90
C GLY A 226 21.36 1.75 -15.72
N THR A 227 21.04 0.48 -15.95
CA THR A 227 19.69 -0.06 -15.76
C THR A 227 19.50 -0.50 -14.33
N VAL A 228 18.36 -0.16 -13.74
CA VAL A 228 17.90 -0.74 -12.48
C VAL A 228 16.67 -1.59 -12.76
N LEU A 229 16.76 -2.87 -12.44
CA LEU A 229 15.63 -3.79 -12.40
C LEU A 229 15.02 -3.72 -11.01
N PHE A 230 13.87 -3.08 -10.88
CA PHE A 230 13.16 -2.95 -9.63
C PHE A 230 12.34 -4.21 -9.33
N SER A 231 12.46 -4.73 -8.11
CA SER A 231 11.47 -5.69 -7.60
C SER A 231 10.08 -5.02 -7.55
N PRO A 232 9.00 -5.81 -7.58
CA PRO A 232 7.64 -5.30 -7.43
C PRO A 232 7.44 -4.41 -6.19
N MET A 233 7.99 -4.82 -5.04
CA MET A 233 7.94 -4.04 -3.81
C MET A 233 8.71 -2.72 -3.93
N CYS A 234 9.94 -2.75 -4.47
CA CYS A 234 10.76 -1.55 -4.63
C CYS A 234 10.14 -0.56 -5.62
N PHE A 235 9.63 -1.05 -6.75
CA PHE A 235 8.94 -0.20 -7.72
C PHE A 235 7.67 0.41 -7.12
N THR A 236 6.88 -0.37 -6.37
CA THR A 236 5.68 0.15 -5.69
C THR A 236 6.02 1.30 -4.76
N GLN A 237 7.07 1.16 -3.94
CA GLN A 237 7.55 2.24 -3.07
C GLN A 237 7.91 3.50 -3.86
N MET A 238 8.71 3.37 -4.92
CA MET A 238 9.13 4.50 -5.74
C MET A 238 7.96 5.14 -6.49
N LEU A 239 7.01 4.33 -6.98
CA LEU A 239 5.81 4.82 -7.63
C LEU A 239 4.99 5.64 -6.65
N TYR A 240 4.68 5.15 -5.44
CA TYR A 240 3.91 5.93 -4.47
C TYR A 240 4.61 7.22 -4.05
N SER A 241 5.95 7.26 -3.98
CA SER A 241 6.69 8.52 -3.83
C SER A 241 6.46 9.49 -5.01
N ALA A 242 6.47 8.99 -6.26
CA ALA A 242 6.14 9.80 -7.42
C ALA A 242 4.69 10.29 -7.38
N LEU A 243 3.75 9.43 -7.01
CA LEU A 243 2.34 9.79 -6.94
C LEU A 243 2.08 10.84 -5.85
N GLY A 244 2.74 10.71 -4.71
CA GLY A 244 2.73 11.70 -3.63
C GLY A 244 3.24 13.07 -4.07
N ASN A 245 4.24 13.13 -4.95
CA ASN A 245 4.81 14.39 -5.43
C ASN A 245 4.06 15.02 -6.62
N PHE A 246 3.39 14.21 -7.43
CA PHE A 246 2.91 14.70 -8.74
C PHE A 246 1.39 14.67 -8.92
N VAL A 247 0.64 13.86 -8.16
CA VAL A 247 -0.81 13.70 -8.36
C VAL A 247 -1.65 13.83 -7.09
N SER A 248 -1.04 14.15 -5.95
CA SER A 248 -1.69 14.20 -4.63
C SER A 248 -2.31 15.56 -4.30
N ASP A 249 -3.23 15.57 -3.33
CA ASP A 249 -3.83 16.78 -2.75
C ASP A 249 -2.83 17.90 -2.48
N SER A 250 -1.80 17.65 -1.66
CA SER A 250 -0.83 18.66 -1.25
C SER A 250 -0.08 19.23 -2.46
N SER A 251 0.40 18.35 -3.35
CA SER A 251 1.19 18.76 -4.50
C SER A 251 0.41 19.64 -5.49
N LEU A 252 -0.89 19.39 -5.65
CA LEU A 252 -1.76 20.15 -6.55
C LEU A 252 -2.26 21.44 -5.90
N ILE A 253 -2.68 21.40 -4.63
CA ILE A 253 -3.15 22.59 -3.90
C ILE A 253 -2.03 23.62 -3.75
N GLU A 254 -0.82 23.18 -3.41
CA GLU A 254 0.35 24.07 -3.26
C GLU A 254 0.93 24.50 -4.61
N GLY A 255 0.47 23.90 -5.72
CA GLY A 255 0.91 24.22 -7.07
C GLY A 255 2.35 23.80 -7.40
N ILE A 256 2.95 22.95 -6.54
CA ILE A 256 4.33 22.46 -6.65
C ILE A 256 4.47 21.23 -7.56
N SER A 257 3.36 20.54 -7.87
CA SER A 257 3.38 19.39 -8.78
C SER A 257 3.89 19.78 -10.17
N ARG A 258 4.85 18.99 -10.67
CA ARG A 258 5.34 19.06 -12.05
C ARG A 258 4.34 18.55 -13.08
N TRP A 259 3.28 17.85 -12.64
CA TRP A 259 2.25 17.28 -13.50
C TRP A 259 0.91 18.02 -13.44
N LYS A 260 0.81 19.13 -12.70
CA LYS A 260 -0.45 19.88 -12.52
C LYS A 260 -1.18 20.25 -13.82
N ASP A 261 -0.43 20.55 -14.87
CA ASP A 261 -0.96 20.91 -16.19
C ASP A 261 -0.78 19.78 -17.23
N LYS A 262 -0.62 18.53 -16.77
CA LYS A 262 -0.28 17.36 -17.63
C LYS A 262 -1.41 16.36 -17.83
N LEU A 263 -2.64 16.65 -17.40
CA LEU A 263 -3.80 15.82 -17.78
C LEU A 263 -3.89 15.67 -19.30
N GLY A 264 -4.07 14.44 -19.77
CA GLY A 264 -4.10 14.09 -21.19
C GLY A 264 -2.74 14.10 -21.89
N GLN A 265 -1.63 14.34 -21.17
CA GLN A 265 -0.28 14.37 -21.74
C GLN A 265 0.57 13.18 -21.27
N LYS A 266 1.58 12.85 -22.07
CA LYS A 266 2.58 11.84 -21.72
C LYS A 266 3.42 12.30 -20.54
N VAL A 267 3.46 11.48 -19.50
CA VAL A 267 4.23 11.68 -18.26
C VAL A 267 5.18 10.52 -17.94
N ALA A 268 4.96 9.36 -18.56
CA ALA A 268 5.76 8.15 -18.41
C ALA A 268 5.96 7.44 -19.76
N SER A 269 6.72 6.34 -19.76
CA SER A 269 6.85 5.46 -20.91
C SER A 269 5.49 4.94 -21.39
N GLU A 270 5.34 4.75 -22.69
CA GLU A 270 4.12 4.22 -23.31
C GLU A 270 3.79 2.79 -22.85
N SER A 271 4.78 2.05 -22.36
CA SER A 271 4.58 0.72 -21.79
C SER A 271 3.89 0.74 -20.43
N LEU A 272 3.90 1.86 -19.70
CA LEU A 272 3.38 1.93 -18.34
C LEU A 272 1.89 2.25 -18.31
N THR A 273 1.12 1.37 -17.68
CA THR A 273 -0.24 1.66 -17.22
C THR A 273 -0.31 1.46 -15.71
N VAL A 274 -0.80 2.47 -14.99
CA VAL A 274 -1.03 2.46 -13.55
C VAL A 274 -2.52 2.53 -13.30
N HIS A 275 -3.07 1.46 -12.75
CA HIS A 275 -4.49 1.29 -12.49
C HIS A 275 -4.74 1.01 -11.01
N PHE A 276 -5.82 1.55 -10.46
CA PHE A 276 -6.28 1.24 -9.11
C PHE A 276 -7.64 0.57 -9.21
N SER A 277 -7.73 -0.67 -8.73
CA SER A 277 -8.92 -1.50 -8.84
C SER A 277 -9.50 -1.84 -7.47
N VAL A 278 -10.83 -1.83 -7.41
CA VAL A 278 -11.65 -2.41 -6.34
C VAL A 278 -12.48 -3.58 -6.85
N SER A 279 -12.28 -4.00 -8.10
CA SER A 279 -13.01 -5.10 -8.74
C SER A 279 -12.14 -6.32 -9.07
N ASP A 280 -10.82 -6.15 -9.25
CA ASP A 280 -9.90 -7.23 -9.65
C ASP A 280 -9.98 -8.42 -8.67
N PRO A 281 -10.19 -9.65 -9.17
CA PRO A 281 -10.38 -10.84 -8.33
C PRO A 281 -9.14 -11.26 -7.55
N ARG A 282 -7.95 -10.81 -7.94
CA ARG A 282 -6.68 -11.11 -7.25
C ARG A 282 -6.51 -10.30 -5.98
N LEU A 283 -7.26 -9.21 -5.83
CA LEU A 283 -7.28 -8.39 -4.62
C LEU A 283 -8.20 -9.02 -3.57
N VAL A 284 -7.71 -9.10 -2.33
CA VAL A 284 -8.41 -9.78 -1.23
C VAL A 284 -9.29 -8.85 -0.41
N GLN A 285 -8.76 -7.70 0.01
CA GLN A 285 -9.54 -6.65 0.68
C GLN A 285 -9.65 -5.46 -0.25
N LYS A 286 -10.88 -5.04 -0.51
CA LYS A 286 -11.20 -4.00 -1.50
C LYS A 286 -11.87 -2.83 -0.81
N GLU A 287 -11.50 -1.63 -1.22
CA GLU A 287 -12.14 -0.40 -0.76
C GLU A 287 -13.58 -0.35 -1.26
N VAL A 288 -14.52 0.04 -0.39
CA VAL A 288 -15.95 0.14 -0.72
C VAL A 288 -16.38 1.59 -0.91
N CYS A 289 -15.84 2.51 -0.12
CA CYS A 289 -16.09 3.94 -0.26
C CYS A 289 -14.88 4.80 0.14
N THR A 290 -14.82 6.00 -0.44
CA THR A 290 -13.85 7.05 -0.06
C THR A 290 -14.23 7.68 1.29
N PRO A 291 -13.31 8.40 1.98
CA PRO A 291 -13.58 9.07 3.25
C PRO A 291 -14.73 10.08 3.18
N GLU A 292 -14.99 10.67 2.02
CA GLU A 292 -16.07 11.61 1.79
C GLU A 292 -17.41 10.94 1.44
N GLY A 293 -17.43 9.62 1.32
CA GLY A 293 -18.66 8.84 1.14
C GLY A 293 -19.05 8.61 -0.32
N PHE A 294 -18.09 8.59 -1.24
CA PHE A 294 -18.35 8.12 -2.60
C PHE A 294 -18.10 6.63 -2.70
N GLU A 295 -18.92 5.92 -3.47
CA GLU A 295 -18.64 4.52 -3.81
C GLU A 295 -17.31 4.43 -4.58
N SER A 296 -16.41 3.57 -4.10
CA SER A 296 -15.10 3.38 -4.72
C SER A 296 -15.25 2.64 -6.03
N LYS A 297 -14.54 3.10 -7.07
CA LYS A 297 -14.55 2.52 -8.42
C LYS A 297 -13.14 2.39 -8.96
N ASP A 298 -13.00 1.50 -9.92
CA ASP A 298 -11.77 1.31 -10.69
C ASP A 298 -11.45 2.58 -11.47
N PHE A 299 -10.18 2.99 -11.46
CA PHE A 299 -9.72 4.08 -12.32
C PHE A 299 -8.28 3.89 -12.78
N THR A 300 -7.99 4.40 -13.98
CA THR A 300 -6.65 4.39 -14.53
C THR A 300 -6.03 5.76 -14.34
N LEU A 301 -4.97 5.83 -13.54
CA LEU A 301 -4.23 7.05 -13.29
C LEU A 301 -3.35 7.40 -14.50
N ILE A 302 -2.57 6.43 -14.95
CA ILE A 302 -1.69 6.54 -16.12
C ILE A 302 -2.09 5.43 -17.08
N LYS A 303 -2.41 5.76 -18.34
CA LYS A 303 -2.73 4.80 -19.39
C LYS A 303 -1.73 4.96 -20.51
N ASN A 304 -0.93 3.92 -20.77
CA ASN A 304 0.10 3.92 -21.80
C ASN A 304 0.97 5.19 -21.74
N GLY A 305 1.47 5.51 -20.56
CA GLY A 305 2.31 6.69 -20.31
C GLY A 305 1.57 8.03 -20.22
N VAL A 306 0.27 8.10 -20.52
CA VAL A 306 -0.53 9.34 -20.49
C VAL A 306 -1.24 9.49 -19.15
N LEU A 307 -1.13 10.66 -18.52
CA LEU A 307 -1.84 10.98 -17.28
C LEU A 307 -3.34 11.19 -17.57
N ASN A 308 -4.20 10.39 -16.95
CA ASN A 308 -5.65 10.42 -17.15
C ASN A 308 -6.43 10.97 -15.96
N SER A 309 -5.85 10.92 -14.75
CA SER A 309 -6.48 11.42 -13.53
C SER A 309 -5.42 11.91 -12.56
N PHE A 310 -5.86 12.68 -11.55
CA PHE A 310 -5.11 12.89 -10.31
C PHE A 310 -5.67 11.99 -9.20
N MET A 311 -4.98 11.95 -8.06
CA MET A 311 -5.40 11.23 -6.85
C MET A 311 -5.90 12.22 -5.80
N LEU A 312 -6.99 12.92 -6.13
CA LEU A 312 -7.50 14.02 -5.31
C LEU A 312 -8.66 13.59 -4.41
N SER A 313 -8.65 14.05 -3.16
CA SER A 313 -9.84 14.13 -2.32
C SER A 313 -10.91 15.04 -2.95
N LEU A 314 -12.15 14.98 -2.43
CA LEU A 314 -13.17 15.96 -2.85
C LEU A 314 -12.75 17.40 -2.53
N TYR A 315 -12.09 17.61 -1.39
CA TYR A 315 -11.62 18.92 -0.98
C TYR A 315 -10.59 19.48 -1.97
N ALA A 316 -9.58 18.69 -2.33
CA ALA A 316 -8.55 19.11 -3.27
C ALA A 316 -9.12 19.30 -4.69
N ALA A 317 -10.05 18.44 -5.11
CA ALA A 317 -10.77 18.60 -6.37
C ALA A 317 -11.53 19.94 -6.43
N ASN A 318 -12.29 20.27 -5.38
CA ASN A 318 -13.00 21.54 -5.28
C ASN A 318 -12.04 22.74 -5.33
N LYS A 319 -10.90 22.67 -4.62
CA LYS A 319 -9.94 23.77 -4.52
C LYS A 319 -9.12 24.01 -5.80
N THR A 320 -8.88 22.96 -6.56
CA THR A 320 -8.03 23.00 -7.76
C THR A 320 -8.85 23.06 -9.07
N GLY A 321 -10.15 22.77 -9.00
CA GLY A 321 -11.02 22.64 -10.17
C GLY A 321 -10.82 21.34 -10.97
N HIS A 322 -10.01 20.41 -10.46
CA HIS A 322 -9.84 19.08 -11.05
C HIS A 322 -10.90 18.10 -10.54
N GLN A 323 -10.92 16.89 -11.10
CA GLN A 323 -11.80 15.82 -10.66
C GLN A 323 -11.20 15.08 -9.46
N ARG A 324 -12.06 14.65 -8.53
CA ARG A 324 -11.65 13.74 -7.46
C ARG A 324 -11.25 12.38 -8.01
N ALA A 325 -10.42 11.66 -7.26
CA ALA A 325 -10.16 10.26 -7.51
C ALA A 325 -11.43 9.41 -7.29
N LEU A 326 -11.49 8.27 -7.97
CA LEU A 326 -12.61 7.33 -7.83
C LEU A 326 -12.41 6.33 -6.69
N ASN A 327 -11.22 6.25 -6.10
CA ASN A 327 -10.90 5.50 -4.87
C ASN A 327 -9.66 6.15 -4.20
N ASN A 328 -9.21 5.63 -3.06
CA ASN A 328 -8.13 6.22 -2.25
C ASN A 328 -6.71 5.78 -2.66
N GLY A 329 -6.55 5.12 -3.81
CA GLY A 329 -5.25 4.62 -4.27
C GLY A 329 -4.85 3.25 -3.71
N GLY A 330 -5.81 2.45 -3.25
CA GLY A 330 -5.63 1.04 -2.95
C GLY A 330 -5.79 0.14 -4.18
N GLY A 331 -5.35 -1.12 -4.09
CA GLY A 331 -5.52 -2.10 -5.18
C GLY A 331 -4.72 -1.75 -6.43
N LEU A 332 -3.43 -1.44 -6.26
CA LEU A 332 -2.54 -1.09 -7.36
C LEU A 332 -2.39 -2.27 -8.32
N ILE A 333 -2.73 -2.06 -9.59
CA ILE A 333 -2.55 -3.00 -10.69
C ILE A 333 -1.67 -2.35 -11.75
N ILE A 334 -0.53 -2.98 -12.02
CA ILE A 334 0.29 -2.71 -13.19
C ILE A 334 0.25 -3.96 -14.05
N PRO A 335 -0.37 -3.90 -15.25
CA PRO A 335 -0.36 -5.04 -16.16
C PRO A 335 1.07 -5.47 -16.49
N GLY A 336 1.31 -6.78 -16.50
CA GLY A 336 2.56 -7.34 -17.00
C GLY A 336 2.75 -7.03 -18.49
N GLY A 337 4.00 -6.93 -18.92
CA GLY A 337 4.36 -6.80 -20.33
C GLY A 337 4.38 -8.14 -21.06
N ASP A 338 4.98 -8.16 -22.24
CA ASP A 338 5.12 -9.38 -23.05
C ASP A 338 6.44 -10.14 -22.81
N THR A 339 7.43 -9.49 -22.19
CA THR A 339 8.78 -10.03 -22.00
C THR A 339 8.85 -10.85 -20.72
N PRO A 340 9.21 -12.15 -20.77
CA PRO A 340 9.45 -12.94 -19.56
C PRO A 340 10.51 -12.29 -18.65
N TYR A 341 10.36 -12.39 -17.34
CA TYR A 341 11.29 -11.83 -16.35
C TYR A 341 12.73 -12.26 -16.60
N SER A 342 12.95 -13.53 -16.96
CA SER A 342 14.26 -14.05 -17.30
C SER A 342 14.86 -13.36 -18.54
N ASP A 343 14.04 -13.01 -19.52
CA ASP A 343 14.48 -12.30 -20.73
C ASP A 343 14.65 -10.80 -20.47
N VAL A 344 13.89 -10.20 -19.54
CA VAL A 344 14.17 -8.84 -19.05
C VAL A 344 15.59 -8.77 -18.48
N ILE A 345 15.98 -9.74 -17.64
CA ILE A 345 17.36 -9.81 -17.12
C ILE A 345 18.36 -9.97 -18.26
N LYS A 346 18.14 -10.89 -19.20
CA LYS A 346 19.06 -11.15 -20.33
C LYS A 346 19.33 -9.91 -21.18
N ASN A 347 18.36 -9.00 -21.27
CA ASN A 347 18.47 -7.77 -22.06
C ASN A 347 19.17 -6.62 -21.30
N ILE A 348 19.65 -6.86 -20.07
CA ILE A 348 20.40 -5.89 -19.29
C ILE A 348 21.90 -6.19 -19.41
N ASP A 349 22.61 -5.37 -20.18
CA ASP A 349 24.07 -5.50 -20.36
C ASP A 349 24.81 -5.16 -19.07
N LYS A 350 24.42 -4.08 -18.39
CA LYS A 350 24.99 -3.66 -17.11
C LYS A 350 23.97 -2.90 -16.27
N GLY A 351 23.76 -3.36 -15.05
CA GLY A 351 22.75 -2.79 -14.17
C GLY A 351 22.74 -3.42 -12.78
N ILE A 352 21.70 -3.14 -12.01
CA ILE A 352 21.46 -3.80 -10.72
C ILE A 352 20.00 -4.25 -10.60
N LEU A 353 19.77 -5.41 -9.99
CA LEU A 353 18.48 -5.79 -9.42
C LEU A 353 18.38 -5.18 -8.03
N VAL A 354 17.25 -4.54 -7.68
CA VAL A 354 17.05 -3.90 -6.37
C VAL A 354 15.78 -4.42 -5.72
N GLY A 355 15.94 -5.10 -4.59
CA GLY A 355 14.84 -5.63 -3.79
C GLY A 355 14.11 -4.56 -2.97
N TYR A 356 14.82 -3.54 -2.48
CA TYR A 356 14.24 -2.47 -1.66
C TYR A 356 15.03 -1.16 -1.75
N PHE A 357 14.37 -0.01 -1.59
CA PHE A 357 15.02 1.30 -1.61
C PHE A 357 14.95 1.98 -0.24
N SER A 358 16.09 2.45 0.26
CA SER A 358 16.18 3.13 1.55
C SER A 358 16.73 4.54 1.36
N GLY A 359 15.85 5.53 1.33
CA GLY A 359 16.20 6.94 1.16
C GLY A 359 15.18 7.86 1.83
N GLY A 360 15.45 9.17 1.76
CA GLY A 360 14.47 10.19 2.15
C GLY A 360 13.34 10.31 1.13
N GLN A 361 12.35 11.14 1.45
CA GLN A 361 11.32 11.50 0.47
C GLN A 361 11.96 12.26 -0.70
N PRO A 362 11.67 11.89 -1.95
CA PRO A 362 12.13 12.62 -3.13
C PRO A 362 11.63 14.07 -3.12
N SER A 363 12.41 14.97 -3.70
CA SER A 363 12.05 16.38 -3.80
C SER A 363 10.76 16.58 -4.63
N PRO A 364 10.02 17.70 -4.48
CA PRO A 364 8.89 18.02 -5.37
C PRO A 364 9.25 18.08 -6.87
N SER A 365 10.52 18.33 -7.20
CA SER A 365 11.02 18.28 -8.58
C SER A 365 11.37 16.87 -9.05
N GLY A 366 11.37 15.88 -8.15
CA GLY A 366 11.51 14.46 -8.43
C GLY A 366 12.88 13.87 -8.11
N GLU A 367 13.85 14.65 -7.65
CA GLU A 367 15.18 14.13 -7.32
C GLU A 367 15.12 13.19 -6.11
N PHE A 368 15.75 12.03 -6.24
CA PHE A 368 15.87 11.05 -5.17
C PHE A 368 17.32 10.57 -5.05
N SER A 369 17.68 10.16 -3.84
CA SER A 369 18.96 9.52 -3.54
C SER A 369 18.79 8.62 -2.31
N GLY A 370 19.37 7.43 -2.36
CA GLY A 370 19.29 6.48 -1.26
C GLY A 370 20.06 5.20 -1.53
N VAL A 371 19.96 4.25 -0.61
CA VAL A 371 20.64 2.97 -0.67
C VAL A 371 19.75 1.95 -1.36
N ALA A 372 20.28 1.29 -2.39
CA ALA A 372 19.73 0.08 -2.99
C ALA A 372 20.01 -1.11 -2.06
N LYS A 373 18.97 -1.57 -1.37
CA LYS A 373 19.01 -2.72 -0.46
C LYS A 373 18.60 -4.00 -1.19
N ASN A 374 19.09 -5.13 -0.69
CA ASN A 374 18.83 -6.46 -1.23
C ASN A 374 19.10 -6.49 -2.74
N SER A 375 20.29 -6.03 -3.12
CA SER A 375 20.65 -5.73 -4.49
C SER A 375 21.69 -6.70 -5.06
N PHE A 376 21.63 -6.89 -6.37
CA PHE A 376 22.54 -7.75 -7.12
C PHE A 376 23.02 -7.04 -8.37
N LEU A 377 24.29 -7.22 -8.71
CA LEU A 377 24.83 -6.79 -10.00
C LEU A 377 24.20 -7.62 -11.13
N ILE A 378 23.87 -6.96 -12.24
CA ILE A 378 23.52 -7.62 -13.50
C ILE A 378 24.57 -7.25 -14.53
N GLU A 379 25.20 -8.25 -15.14
CA GLU A 379 26.18 -8.06 -16.21
C GLU A 379 26.02 -9.12 -17.30
N ASN A 380 26.02 -8.66 -18.55
CA ASN A 380 25.85 -9.47 -19.76
C ASN A 380 24.62 -10.37 -19.68
N GLY A 381 23.51 -9.82 -19.19
CA GLY A 381 22.25 -10.55 -19.12
C GLY A 381 22.13 -11.55 -17.98
N GLU A 382 23.02 -11.52 -16.99
CA GLU A 382 23.03 -12.47 -15.87
C GLU A 382 23.13 -11.75 -14.51
N ILE A 383 22.36 -12.22 -13.53
CA ILE A 383 22.52 -11.81 -12.13
C ILE A 383 23.85 -12.39 -11.60
N LYS A 384 24.77 -11.51 -11.20
CA LYS A 384 26.12 -11.84 -10.71
C LYS A 384 26.19 -11.76 -9.19
N SER A 385 27.06 -10.89 -8.67
CA SER A 385 27.33 -10.78 -7.24
C SER A 385 26.23 -10.00 -6.50
N PRO A 386 25.86 -10.44 -5.29
CA PRO A 386 25.12 -9.58 -4.36
C PRO A 386 25.97 -8.34 -4.02
N LEU A 387 25.32 -7.20 -3.84
CA LEU A 387 25.97 -5.93 -3.56
C LEU A 387 25.72 -5.48 -2.12
N THR A 388 26.75 -4.93 -1.47
CA THR A 388 26.59 -4.16 -0.23
C THR A 388 26.07 -2.76 -0.55
N GLU A 389 25.79 -1.95 0.48
CA GLU A 389 25.20 -0.59 0.47
C GLU A 389 25.54 0.27 -0.76
N THR A 390 24.84 0.03 -1.87
CA THR A 390 25.07 0.70 -3.15
C THR A 390 24.16 1.91 -3.23
N MET A 391 24.71 3.07 -3.55
CA MET A 391 23.94 4.29 -3.69
C MET A 391 23.26 4.34 -5.06
N MET A 392 22.01 4.77 -5.05
CA MET A 392 21.19 4.98 -6.24
C MET A 392 20.60 6.39 -6.19
N SER A 393 20.75 7.15 -7.28
CA SER A 393 20.18 8.50 -7.40
C SER A 393 19.69 8.80 -8.81
N GLY A 394 18.70 9.68 -8.92
CA GLY A 394 18.08 10.05 -10.18
C GLY A 394 16.90 11.00 -10.00
N ASN A 395 16.07 11.12 -11.02
CA ASN A 395 14.81 11.86 -10.99
C ASN A 395 13.64 10.92 -11.31
N LEU A 396 12.56 10.98 -10.54
CA LEU A 396 11.38 10.11 -10.71
C LEU A 396 10.67 10.31 -12.05
N ILE A 397 10.63 11.55 -12.57
CA ILE A 397 9.99 11.85 -13.87
C ILE A 397 10.81 11.18 -14.98
N ASP A 398 12.12 11.38 -14.96
CA ASP A 398 13.02 10.78 -15.94
C ASP A 398 12.98 9.24 -15.83
N ALA A 399 12.93 8.69 -14.61
CA ALA A 399 12.82 7.26 -14.37
C ALA A 399 11.54 6.67 -14.99
N LEU A 400 10.38 7.29 -14.75
CA LEU A 400 9.12 6.81 -15.32
C LEU A 400 9.09 6.93 -16.85
N GLN A 401 9.80 7.90 -17.43
CA GLN A 401 9.94 8.04 -18.89
C GLN A 401 10.92 7.03 -19.49
N ASN A 402 11.92 6.58 -18.73
CA ASN A 402 12.98 5.67 -19.15
C ASN A 402 12.73 4.21 -18.78
N ILE A 403 11.47 3.80 -18.60
CA ILE A 403 11.11 2.38 -18.45
C ILE A 403 11.38 1.66 -19.77
N VAL A 404 12.28 0.68 -19.72
CA VAL A 404 12.72 -0.08 -20.91
C VAL A 404 12.11 -1.47 -20.99
N ALA A 405 11.67 -2.04 -19.87
CA ALA A 405 10.92 -3.29 -19.87
C ALA A 405 10.02 -3.39 -18.66
N ILE A 406 8.88 -4.05 -18.86
CA ILE A 406 7.97 -4.52 -17.81
C ILE A 406 7.88 -6.02 -18.01
N SER A 407 8.22 -6.79 -16.98
CA SER A 407 8.14 -8.25 -17.05
C SER A 407 6.70 -8.73 -17.21
N LYS A 408 6.54 -9.91 -17.81
CA LYS A 408 5.26 -10.58 -17.99
C LYS A 408 4.70 -11.07 -16.66
N GLU A 409 5.57 -11.62 -15.82
CA GLU A 409 5.26 -12.11 -14.50
C GLU A 409 5.05 -10.93 -13.54
N ALA A 410 4.06 -11.07 -12.67
CA ALA A 410 3.77 -10.10 -11.62
C ALA A 410 3.66 -10.82 -10.28
N VAL A 411 4.00 -10.10 -9.21
CA VAL A 411 3.73 -10.55 -7.86
C VAL A 411 2.32 -10.14 -7.49
N GLU A 412 1.52 -11.14 -7.13
CA GLU A 412 0.16 -11.00 -6.64
C GLU A 412 0.20 -11.21 -5.12
N ASP A 413 0.21 -10.12 -4.36
CA ASP A 413 0.31 -10.18 -2.89
C ASP A 413 -1.05 -10.03 -2.18
N GLY A 414 -2.15 -10.03 -2.96
CA GLY A 414 -3.51 -9.84 -2.46
C GLY A 414 -3.89 -8.39 -2.13
N ALA A 415 -2.94 -7.45 -2.19
CA ALA A 415 -3.16 -6.00 -2.06
C ALA A 415 -2.81 -5.24 -3.35
N SER A 416 -1.93 -5.80 -4.18
CA SER A 416 -1.45 -5.26 -5.43
C SER A 416 -1.09 -6.38 -6.42
N VAL A 417 -0.97 -6.01 -7.68
CA VAL A 417 -0.38 -6.84 -8.73
C VAL A 417 0.65 -6.01 -9.47
N VAL A 418 1.92 -6.33 -9.26
CA VAL A 418 3.02 -5.52 -9.75
C VAL A 418 4.13 -6.40 -10.35
N PRO A 419 4.55 -6.13 -11.60
CA PRO A 419 5.66 -6.82 -12.25
C PRO A 419 7.02 -6.22 -11.86
N TRP A 420 8.10 -6.92 -12.20
CA TRP A 420 9.44 -6.33 -12.22
C TRP A 420 9.55 -5.32 -13.36
N ILE A 421 10.21 -4.19 -13.10
CA ILE A 421 10.31 -3.09 -14.05
C ILE A 421 11.78 -2.67 -14.18
N ALA A 422 12.28 -2.65 -15.42
CA ALA A 422 13.62 -2.21 -15.75
C ALA A 422 13.60 -0.74 -16.21
N ILE A 423 14.45 0.08 -15.61
CA ILE A 423 14.53 1.53 -15.87
C ILE A 423 15.98 1.94 -16.13
N ASN A 424 16.19 2.71 -17.19
CA ASN A 424 17.50 3.26 -17.54
C ASN A 424 17.73 4.66 -16.95
N GLY A 425 18.98 5.12 -16.99
CA GLY A 425 19.33 6.49 -16.65
C GLY A 425 19.49 6.76 -15.16
N ILE A 426 19.60 5.70 -14.35
CA ILE A 426 19.79 5.83 -12.90
C ILE A 426 21.28 5.83 -12.59
N THR A 427 21.73 6.79 -11.78
CA THR A 427 23.11 6.82 -11.29
C THR A 427 23.27 5.81 -10.17
N ILE A 428 24.19 4.88 -10.35
CA ILE A 428 24.53 3.82 -9.41
C ILE A 428 25.98 4.04 -8.99
N SER A 429 26.27 4.05 -7.69
CA SER A 429 27.63 4.21 -7.20
C SER A 429 27.93 3.35 -5.99
N GLY A 430 29.14 2.79 -6.01
CA GLY A 430 29.81 2.29 -4.82
C GLY A 430 29.94 3.30 -3.69
N LYS A 431 30.26 2.80 -2.50
CA LYS A 431 30.57 3.61 -1.32
C LYS A 431 31.99 4.15 -1.35
#